data_AF-A0A8B8GPZ5-F1
#
_entry.id   AF-A0A8B8GPZ5-F1
#
_cell.length_a   1.000
_cell.length_b   1.000
_cell.length_c   1.000
_cell.angle_alpha   90.00
_cell.angle_beta   90.00
_cell.angle_gamma   90.00
#
_symmetry.space_group_name_H-M   'P 1'
#
loop_
_entity.id
_entity.type
_entity.pdbx_description
1 polymer ?
#
loop_
_entity_poly.entity_id
_entity_poly.type
_entity_poly.pdbx_seq_one_letter_code
_entity_poly.pdbx_strand_id
1 'polypeptide(L)'
;MFERLYKLKSEVEIMLLQLGKDNIRESFTNEKLTFYFAYLVDIFETINNLNLKLQGKNTNIITTKNSINSFLEKIQLWKRRVNKETPNFSCFHRLNELISDEEEYICLVGLKSIVIEHLDCLTDEFMRYFPNFFNESWKYKLISCPFSANVDTLPDTFQEQAIELKNDSRAKIDFN
;
A
#
# COMPACT_ATOMS: atom_id res chain seq x y z
N MET A 1 5.43 13.92 -8.38
CA MET A 1 5.51 14.15 -9.83
C MET A 1 4.14 13.98 -10.49
N PHE A 2 3.52 12.80 -10.41
CA PHE A 2 2.20 12.53 -11.01
C PHE A 2 1.09 13.47 -10.54
N GLU A 3 1.00 13.76 -9.23
CA GLU A 3 0.04 14.75 -8.68
C GLU A 3 0.15 16.13 -9.36
N ARG A 4 1.37 16.60 -9.58
CA ARG A 4 1.61 17.91 -10.21
C ARG A 4 1.25 17.88 -11.68
N LEU A 5 1.56 16.78 -12.37
CA LEU A 5 1.20 16.58 -13.76
C LEU A 5 -0.34 16.47 -13.93
N TYR A 6 -1.02 15.83 -13.00
CA TYR A 6 -2.49 15.70 -12.99
C TYR A 6 -3.17 17.06 -12.81
N LYS A 7 -2.67 17.90 -11.88
CA LYS A 7 -3.17 19.26 -11.67
C LYS A 7 -2.96 20.18 -12.87
N LEU A 8 -1.88 19.98 -13.63
CA LEU A 8 -1.50 20.80 -14.78
C LEU A 8 -1.96 20.21 -16.12
N LYS A 9 -2.99 19.35 -16.12
CA LYS A 9 -3.40 18.61 -17.31
C LYS A 9 -3.77 19.55 -18.46
N SER A 10 -4.49 20.63 -18.19
CA SER A 10 -4.90 21.63 -19.16
C SER A 10 -3.70 22.42 -19.72
N GLU A 11 -2.77 22.81 -18.86
CA GLU A 11 -1.55 23.53 -19.26
C GLU A 11 -0.64 22.65 -20.12
N VAL A 12 -0.54 21.36 -19.79
CA VAL A 12 0.22 20.39 -20.58
C VAL A 12 -0.45 20.17 -21.94
N GLU A 13 -1.78 20.12 -22.00
CA GLU A 13 -2.51 20.05 -23.27
C GLU A 13 -2.21 21.27 -24.16
N ILE A 14 -2.29 22.48 -23.61
CA ILE A 14 -1.97 23.73 -24.33
C ILE A 14 -0.53 23.72 -24.84
N MET A 15 0.42 23.29 -23.99
CA MET A 15 1.82 23.17 -24.38
C MET A 15 2.01 22.17 -25.53
N LEU A 16 1.35 21.01 -25.49
CA LEU A 16 1.45 20.01 -26.55
C LEU A 16 0.90 20.53 -27.88
N LEU A 17 -0.19 21.31 -27.83
CA LEU A 17 -0.74 22.00 -29.01
C LEU A 17 0.26 23.00 -29.59
N GLN A 18 0.88 23.84 -28.75
CA GLN A 18 1.87 24.83 -29.18
C GLN A 18 3.13 24.19 -29.78
N LEU A 19 3.51 23.00 -29.31
CA LEU A 19 4.65 22.24 -29.82
C LEU A 19 4.32 21.42 -31.09
N GLY A 20 3.08 21.46 -31.59
CA GLY A 20 2.64 20.67 -32.74
C GLY A 20 2.70 19.15 -32.49
N LYS A 21 2.47 18.71 -31.25
CA LYS A 21 2.50 17.31 -30.82
C LYS A 21 1.11 16.72 -30.71
N ASP A 22 0.32 16.86 -31.78
CA ASP A 22 -1.11 16.52 -31.79
C ASP A 22 -1.38 15.05 -31.44
N ASN A 23 -0.54 14.12 -31.91
CA ASN A 23 -0.65 12.70 -31.56
C ASN A 23 -0.52 12.42 -30.07
N ILE A 24 0.39 13.11 -29.37
CA ILE A 24 0.58 12.98 -27.92
C ILE A 24 -0.56 13.68 -27.19
N ARG A 25 -0.98 14.86 -27.68
CA ARG A 25 -2.10 15.62 -27.14
C ARG A 25 -3.38 14.79 -27.13
N GLU A 26 -3.77 14.24 -28.28
CA GLU A 26 -4.96 13.40 -28.43
C GLU A 26 -4.92 12.20 -27.48
N SER A 27 -3.76 11.55 -27.35
CA SER A 27 -3.57 10.47 -26.40
C SER A 27 -3.72 10.92 -24.95
N PHE A 28 -3.21 12.11 -24.60
CA PHE A 28 -3.21 12.66 -23.23
C PHE A 28 -4.58 13.19 -22.81
N THR A 29 -5.39 13.66 -23.75
CA THR A 29 -6.77 14.13 -23.52
C THR A 29 -7.80 13.01 -23.59
N ASN A 30 -7.39 11.79 -23.94
CA ASN A 30 -8.28 10.64 -24.00
C ASN A 30 -8.97 10.42 -22.64
N GLU A 31 -10.29 10.30 -22.67
CA GLU A 31 -11.14 10.10 -21.49
C GLU A 31 -10.71 8.87 -20.68
N LYS A 32 -10.35 7.77 -21.35
CA LYS A 32 -9.81 6.56 -20.69
C LYS A 32 -8.53 6.83 -19.91
N LEU A 33 -7.65 7.68 -20.46
CA LEU A 33 -6.40 8.04 -19.81
C LEU A 33 -6.64 8.83 -18.52
N THR A 34 -7.74 9.59 -18.43
CA THR A 34 -8.14 10.29 -17.21
C THR A 34 -8.31 9.34 -16.03
N PHE A 35 -9.03 8.22 -16.20
CA PHE A 35 -9.22 7.23 -15.12
C PHE A 35 -7.92 6.56 -14.71
N TYR A 36 -7.13 6.10 -15.69
CA TYR A 36 -5.84 5.48 -15.40
C TYR A 36 -4.92 6.46 -14.67
N PHE A 37 -4.93 7.72 -15.09
CA PHE A 37 -4.08 8.72 -14.48
C PHE A 37 -4.55 9.07 -13.06
N ALA A 38 -5.86 9.19 -12.82
CA ALA A 38 -6.41 9.39 -11.47
C ALA A 38 -6.03 8.22 -10.53
N TYR A 39 -6.19 6.98 -11.00
CA TYR A 39 -5.73 5.79 -10.28
C TYR A 39 -4.24 5.85 -9.94
N LEU A 40 -3.39 6.17 -10.93
CA LEU A 40 -1.95 6.26 -10.75
C LEU A 40 -1.60 7.32 -9.69
N VAL A 41 -2.23 8.49 -9.74
CA VAL A 41 -2.01 9.53 -8.75
C VAL A 41 -2.37 9.04 -7.35
N ASP A 42 -3.53 8.41 -7.18
CA ASP A 42 -3.97 7.87 -5.90
C ASP A 42 -3.02 6.78 -5.37
N ILE A 43 -2.66 5.77 -6.17
CA ILE A 43 -1.78 4.70 -5.70
C ILE A 43 -0.38 5.21 -5.39
N PHE A 44 0.19 6.11 -6.20
CA PHE A 44 1.50 6.70 -5.92
C PHE A 44 1.48 7.58 -4.68
N GLU A 45 0.38 8.28 -4.40
CA GLU A 45 0.21 8.99 -3.14
C GLU A 45 0.26 8.03 -1.94
N THR A 46 -0.44 6.90 -2.00
CA THR A 46 -0.40 5.89 -0.92
C THR A 46 1.00 5.29 -0.73
N ILE A 47 1.72 5.01 -1.83
CA ILE A 47 3.10 4.51 -1.79
C ILE A 47 4.05 5.56 -1.20
N ASN A 48 3.91 6.84 -1.59
CA ASN A 48 4.70 7.93 -1.04
C ASN A 48 4.46 8.09 0.47
N ASN A 49 3.21 8.00 0.91
CA ASN A 49 2.85 8.04 2.33
C ASN A 49 3.47 6.87 3.10
N LEU A 50 3.52 5.67 2.52
CA LEU A 50 4.26 4.55 3.10
C LEU A 50 5.75 4.88 3.17
N ASN A 51 6.37 5.32 2.07
CA ASN A 51 7.80 5.64 2.02
C ASN A 51 8.20 6.66 3.09
N LEU A 52 7.40 7.71 3.30
CA LEU A 52 7.63 8.69 4.37
C LEU A 52 7.58 8.05 5.76
N LYS A 53 6.65 7.12 6.00
CA LYS A 53 6.58 6.35 7.26
C LYS A 53 7.80 5.47 7.46
N LEU A 54 8.37 4.90 6.40
CA LEU A 54 9.56 4.07 6.48
C LEU A 54 10.84 4.88 6.71
N GLN A 55 10.89 6.13 6.22
CA GLN A 55 12.04 7.04 6.29
C GLN A 55 11.99 8.02 7.48
N GLY A 56 10.95 7.97 8.30
CA GLY A 56 10.77 8.89 9.43
C GLY A 56 11.85 8.76 10.52
N LYS A 57 12.03 9.83 11.31
CA LYS A 57 12.83 9.74 12.55
C LYS A 57 12.11 8.78 13.52
N ASN A 58 12.86 7.95 14.24
CA ASN A 58 12.37 6.93 15.18
C ASN A 58 11.71 5.68 14.55
N THR A 59 12.03 5.34 13.30
CA THR A 59 11.65 4.03 12.73
C THR A 59 12.63 2.95 13.19
N ASN A 60 12.11 1.74 13.43
CA ASN A 60 12.90 0.56 13.72
C ASN A 60 12.33 -0.62 12.93
N ILE A 61 13.04 -1.74 12.94
CA ILE A 61 12.67 -2.94 12.16
C ILE A 61 11.23 -3.41 12.43
N ILE A 62 10.72 -3.24 13.66
CA ILE A 62 9.37 -3.65 14.05
C ILE A 62 8.34 -2.68 13.46
N THR A 63 8.54 -1.37 13.63
CA THR A 63 7.59 -0.35 13.12
C THR A 63 7.57 -0.30 11.59
N THR A 64 8.73 -0.51 10.95
CA THR A 64 8.86 -0.68 9.50
C THR A 64 8.10 -1.91 9.03
N LYS A 65 8.31 -3.08 9.66
CA LYS A 65 7.58 -4.32 9.34
C LYS A 65 6.07 -4.15 9.48
N ASN A 66 5.60 -3.59 10.60
CA ASN A 66 4.18 -3.36 10.84
C ASN A 66 3.56 -2.44 9.78
N SER A 67 4.29 -1.40 9.35
CA SER A 67 3.83 -0.49 8.31
C SER A 67 3.69 -1.16 6.95
N ILE A 68 4.65 -2.01 6.58
CA ILE A 68 4.63 -2.78 5.32
C ILE A 68 3.51 -3.82 5.36
N ASN A 69 3.37 -4.58 6.46
CA ASN A 69 2.30 -5.56 6.63
C ASN A 69 0.91 -4.90 6.53
N SER A 70 0.71 -3.77 7.23
CA SER A 70 -0.53 -3.01 7.13
C SER A 70 -0.82 -2.53 5.70
N PHE A 71 0.21 -2.13 4.95
CA PHE A 71 0.05 -1.74 3.55
C PHE A 71 -0.35 -2.92 2.65
N LEU A 72 0.27 -4.09 2.83
CA LEU A 72 -0.07 -5.30 2.10
C LEU A 72 -1.51 -5.76 2.39
N GLU A 73 -1.94 -5.72 3.65
CA GLU A 73 -3.33 -6.02 4.02
C GLU A 73 -4.32 -5.03 3.39
N LYS A 74 -3.95 -3.74 3.30
CA LYS A 74 -4.75 -2.74 2.59
C LYS A 74 -4.85 -3.07 1.09
N ILE A 75 -3.76 -3.45 0.44
CA ILE A 75 -3.79 -3.90 -0.97
C ILE A 75 -4.80 -5.05 -1.13
N GLN A 76 -4.75 -6.06 -0.27
CA GLN A 76 -5.70 -7.18 -0.33
C GLN A 76 -7.15 -6.74 -0.08
N LEU A 77 -7.38 -5.78 0.82
CA LEU A 77 -8.69 -5.16 1.01
C LEU A 77 -9.17 -4.43 -0.26
N TRP A 78 -8.31 -3.63 -0.88
CA TRP A 78 -8.62 -2.87 -2.08
C TRP A 78 -8.96 -3.78 -3.26
N LYS A 79 -8.17 -4.84 -3.46
CA LYS A 79 -8.47 -5.90 -4.44
C LYS A 79 -9.85 -6.48 -4.23
N ARG A 80 -10.20 -6.86 -2.99
CA ARG A 80 -11.54 -7.39 -2.66
C ARG A 80 -12.65 -6.39 -2.95
N ARG A 81 -12.43 -5.10 -2.74
CA ARG A 81 -13.41 -4.03 -3.02
C ARG A 81 -13.61 -3.82 -4.51
N VAL A 82 -12.52 -3.78 -5.28
CA VAL A 82 -12.55 -3.63 -6.75
C VAL A 82 -13.12 -4.87 -7.42
N ASN A 83 -12.88 -6.07 -6.88
CA ASN A 83 -13.31 -7.32 -7.49
C ASN A 83 -14.82 -7.64 -7.35
N LYS A 84 -15.59 -6.87 -6.59
CA LYS A 84 -17.04 -7.06 -6.42
C LYS A 84 -17.80 -6.97 -7.75
N GLU A 85 -19.05 -7.46 -7.75
CA GLU A 85 -19.99 -7.31 -8.88
C GLU A 85 -20.18 -5.83 -9.23
N THR A 86 -20.38 -4.99 -8.22
CA THR A 86 -20.26 -3.52 -8.31
C THR A 86 -18.91 -3.11 -7.73
N PRO A 87 -17.92 -2.75 -8.56
CA PRO A 87 -16.60 -2.34 -8.08
C PRO A 87 -16.68 -1.14 -7.14
N ASN A 88 -15.95 -1.20 -6.04
CA ASN A 88 -15.84 -0.08 -5.10
C ASN A 88 -14.42 0.50 -5.13
N PHE A 89 -14.31 1.73 -5.65
CA PHE A 89 -13.05 2.47 -5.77
C PHE A 89 -12.84 3.51 -4.67
N SER A 90 -13.60 3.50 -3.57
CA SER A 90 -13.50 4.50 -2.47
C SER A 90 -12.10 4.64 -1.84
N CYS A 91 -11.21 3.67 -2.06
CA CYS A 91 -9.81 3.73 -1.63
C CYS A 91 -8.94 4.67 -2.49
N PHE A 92 -9.42 4.98 -3.68
CA PHE A 92 -8.77 5.81 -4.70
C PHE A 92 -9.66 7.04 -4.89
N HIS A 93 -9.40 8.08 -4.11
CA HIS A 93 -10.31 9.22 -3.99
C HIS A 93 -10.57 9.92 -5.32
N ARG A 94 -9.52 10.27 -6.07
CA ARG A 94 -9.64 10.97 -7.36
C ARG A 94 -10.34 10.09 -8.37
N LEU A 95 -9.99 8.81 -8.41
CA LEU A 95 -10.67 7.87 -9.29
C LEU A 95 -12.16 7.76 -8.94
N ASN A 96 -12.49 7.67 -7.65
CA ASN A 96 -13.87 7.54 -7.18
C ASN A 96 -14.70 8.79 -7.49
N GLU A 97 -14.11 9.99 -7.47
CA GLU A 97 -14.79 11.22 -7.88
C GLU A 97 -15.19 11.19 -9.35
N LEU A 98 -14.33 10.65 -10.22
CA LEU A 98 -14.63 10.53 -11.66
C LEU A 98 -15.78 9.55 -11.93
N ILE A 99 -15.86 8.46 -11.17
CA ILE A 99 -16.85 7.37 -11.37
C ILE A 99 -18.27 7.76 -10.86
N SER A 100 -18.49 9.02 -10.49
CA SER A 100 -19.76 9.46 -9.89
C SER A 100 -20.92 9.53 -10.89
N ASP A 101 -20.67 9.37 -12.19
CA ASP A 101 -21.66 9.48 -13.26
C ASP A 101 -22.02 8.11 -13.90
N GLU A 102 -23.31 7.90 -14.19
CA GLU A 102 -23.88 6.60 -14.60
C GLU A 102 -23.45 6.13 -16.01
N GLU A 103 -22.84 6.98 -16.85
CA GLU A 103 -22.51 6.68 -18.26
C GLU A 103 -21.20 5.88 -18.47
N GLU A 104 -20.39 5.65 -17.43
CA GLU A 104 -18.99 5.16 -17.57
C GLU A 104 -18.80 3.64 -17.45
N TYR A 105 -19.87 2.85 -17.46
CA TYR A 105 -19.82 1.41 -17.15
C TYR A 105 -18.83 0.60 -18.02
N ILE A 106 -18.63 0.99 -19.29
CA ILE A 106 -17.71 0.30 -20.20
C ILE A 106 -16.23 0.58 -19.85
N CYS A 107 -15.90 1.79 -19.40
CA CYS A 107 -14.54 2.15 -18.98
C CYS A 107 -14.13 1.41 -17.70
N LEU A 108 -15.10 1.12 -16.83
CA LEU A 108 -14.89 0.42 -15.56
C LEU A 108 -14.48 -1.05 -15.73
N VAL A 109 -14.94 -1.74 -16.77
CA VAL A 109 -14.63 -3.17 -16.97
C VAL A 109 -13.13 -3.39 -17.22
N GLY A 110 -12.52 -2.61 -18.11
CA GLY A 110 -11.08 -2.69 -18.39
C GLY A 110 -10.23 -2.13 -17.25
N LEU A 111 -10.72 -1.09 -16.58
CA LEU A 111 -10.03 -0.50 -15.44
C LEU A 111 -9.94 -1.48 -14.25
N LYS A 112 -11.02 -2.23 -13.98
CA LYS A 112 -11.08 -3.22 -12.90
C LYS A 112 -9.94 -4.25 -13.02
N SER A 113 -9.76 -4.85 -14.20
CA SER A 113 -8.73 -5.87 -14.40
C SER A 113 -7.33 -5.29 -14.24
N ILE A 114 -7.07 -4.11 -14.82
CA ILE A 114 -5.78 -3.42 -14.72
C ILE A 114 -5.43 -3.07 -13.28
N VAL A 115 -6.40 -2.56 -12.50
CA VAL A 115 -6.18 -2.24 -11.08
C VAL A 115 -5.86 -3.51 -10.28
N ILE A 116 -6.59 -4.61 -10.50
CA ILE A 116 -6.34 -5.87 -9.79
C ILE A 116 -4.96 -6.42 -10.13
N GLU A 117 -4.62 -6.48 -11.42
CA GLU A 117 -3.31 -6.96 -11.90
C GLU A 117 -2.17 -6.10 -11.35
N HIS A 118 -2.30 -4.77 -11.38
CA HIS A 118 -1.28 -3.88 -10.81
C HIS A 118 -1.12 -4.09 -9.30
N LEU A 119 -2.21 -4.27 -8.54
CA LEU A 119 -2.16 -4.54 -7.11
C LEU A 119 -1.52 -5.91 -6.79
N ASP A 120 -1.68 -6.90 -7.67
CA ASP A 120 -0.98 -8.19 -7.57
C ASP A 120 0.53 -8.03 -7.81
N CYS A 121 0.92 -7.42 -8.93
CA CYS A 121 2.32 -7.12 -9.23
C CYS A 121 2.98 -6.29 -8.11
N LEU A 122 2.26 -5.32 -7.57
CA LEU A 122 2.75 -4.51 -6.45
C LEU A 122 2.97 -5.37 -5.20
N THR A 123 2.03 -6.26 -4.87
CA THR A 123 2.17 -7.21 -3.76
C THR A 123 3.42 -8.07 -3.95
N ASP A 124 3.61 -8.65 -5.14
CA ASP A 124 4.74 -9.50 -5.46
C ASP A 124 6.07 -8.75 -5.35
N GLU A 125 6.14 -7.51 -5.82
CA GLU A 125 7.33 -6.67 -5.68
C GLU A 125 7.64 -6.36 -4.21
N PHE A 126 6.64 -6.06 -3.37
CA PHE A 126 6.86 -5.88 -1.93
C PHE A 126 7.37 -7.17 -1.27
N MET A 127 6.81 -8.33 -1.65
CA MET A 127 7.28 -9.63 -1.15
C MET A 127 8.72 -9.91 -1.58
N ARG A 128 9.08 -9.53 -2.82
CA ARG A 128 10.43 -9.69 -3.39
C ARG A 128 11.46 -8.78 -2.72
N TYR A 129 11.13 -7.51 -2.47
CA TYR A 129 12.04 -6.57 -1.80
C TYR A 129 12.16 -6.80 -0.30
N PHE A 130 11.12 -7.36 0.33
CA PHE A 130 11.07 -7.53 1.79
C PHE A 130 10.78 -8.97 2.26
N PRO A 131 11.55 -9.98 1.81
CA PRO A 131 11.25 -11.39 2.07
C PRO A 131 11.35 -11.78 3.55
N ASN A 132 12.27 -11.16 4.30
CA ASN A 132 12.57 -11.51 5.68
C ASN A 132 11.51 -11.04 6.69
N PHE A 133 10.58 -10.16 6.31
CA PHE A 133 9.51 -9.73 7.23
C PHE A 133 8.47 -10.84 7.48
N PHE A 134 8.33 -11.79 6.57
CA PHE A 134 7.39 -12.90 6.71
C PHE A 134 7.95 -14.06 7.53
N ASN A 135 9.27 -14.09 7.75
CA ASN A 135 9.88 -15.12 8.58
C ASN A 135 9.88 -14.67 10.05
N GLU A 136 9.03 -15.27 10.87
CA GLU A 136 8.90 -14.91 12.28
C GLU A 136 10.01 -15.54 13.13
N SER A 137 11.22 -14.97 13.06
CA SER A 137 12.31 -15.34 13.97
C SER A 137 11.85 -15.26 15.43
N TRP A 138 12.29 -16.22 16.25
CA TRP A 138 12.05 -16.20 17.69
C TRP A 138 12.47 -14.88 18.35
N LYS A 139 13.55 -14.25 17.86
CA LYS A 139 14.02 -12.93 18.33
C LYS A 139 12.95 -11.86 18.12
N TYR A 140 12.32 -11.86 16.95
CA TYR A 140 11.24 -10.92 16.62
C TYR A 140 10.03 -11.12 17.54
N LYS A 141 9.60 -12.38 17.74
CA LYS A 141 8.49 -12.71 18.64
C LYS A 141 8.78 -12.29 20.07
N LEU A 142 9.99 -12.56 20.55
CA LEU A 142 10.41 -12.19 21.91
C LEU A 142 10.44 -10.68 22.11
N ILE A 143 10.93 -9.90 21.14
CA ILE A 143 10.98 -8.43 21.27
C ILE A 143 9.59 -7.80 21.10
N SER A 144 8.74 -8.37 20.24
CA SER A 144 7.41 -7.80 19.96
C SER A 144 6.38 -8.15 21.04
N CYS A 145 6.47 -9.36 21.60
CA CYS A 145 5.55 -9.89 22.60
C CYS A 145 6.33 -10.65 23.70
N PRO A 146 7.16 -9.97 24.50
CA PRO A 146 8.05 -10.62 25.48
C PRO A 146 7.30 -11.49 26.50
N PHE A 147 6.11 -11.05 26.91
CA PHE A 147 5.27 -11.75 27.89
C PHE A 147 4.38 -12.85 27.29
N SER A 148 4.41 -13.05 25.97
CA SER A 148 3.58 -14.04 25.26
C SER A 148 4.41 -14.91 24.31
N ALA A 149 5.74 -14.90 24.42
CA ALA A 149 6.62 -15.70 23.58
C ALA A 149 6.35 -17.21 23.78
N ASN A 150 6.43 -17.98 22.69
CA ASN A 150 6.39 -19.43 22.75
C ASN A 150 7.77 -19.96 23.18
N VAL A 151 7.86 -20.47 24.41
CA VAL A 151 9.10 -20.96 25.03
C VAL A 151 9.74 -22.06 24.18
N ASP A 152 8.95 -22.95 23.59
CA ASP A 152 9.44 -24.08 22.78
C ASP A 152 10.15 -23.63 21.49
N THR A 153 9.96 -22.38 21.08
CA THR A 153 10.61 -21.81 19.88
C THR A 153 11.90 -21.04 20.21
N LEU A 154 12.22 -20.88 21.49
CA LEU A 154 13.40 -20.16 21.95
C LEU A 154 14.59 -21.13 22.11
N PRO A 155 15.83 -20.64 21.96
CA PRO A 155 17.01 -21.42 22.33
C PRO A 155 16.96 -21.79 23.82
N ASP A 156 17.43 -23.01 24.15
CA ASP A 156 17.40 -23.56 25.52
C ASP A 156 17.95 -22.60 26.58
N THR A 157 18.97 -21.81 26.24
CA THR A 157 19.61 -20.82 27.13
C THR A 157 18.71 -19.66 27.56
N PHE A 158 17.57 -19.46 26.88
CA PHE A 158 16.61 -18.37 27.14
C PHE A 158 15.25 -18.86 27.64
N GLN A 159 15.01 -20.18 27.66
CA GLN A 159 13.68 -20.73 27.94
C GLN A 159 13.25 -20.45 29.38
N GLU A 160 14.13 -20.69 30.36
CA GLU A 160 13.85 -20.43 31.77
C GLU A 160 13.57 -18.94 32.04
N GLN A 161 14.42 -18.03 31.54
CA GLN A 161 14.21 -16.60 31.72
C GLN A 161 12.94 -16.11 31.02
N ALA A 162 12.57 -16.70 29.88
CA ALA A 162 11.31 -16.40 29.21
C ALA A 162 10.09 -16.87 30.02
N ILE A 163 10.18 -18.02 30.70
CA ILE A 163 9.14 -18.50 31.62
C ILE A 163 9.00 -17.53 32.81
N GLU A 164 10.11 -17.11 33.40
CA GLU A 164 10.10 -16.13 34.50
C GLU A 164 9.46 -14.82 34.04
N LEU A 165 9.92 -14.25 32.93
CA LEU A 165 9.40 -13.01 32.37
C LEU A 165 7.90 -13.10 32.05
N LYS A 166 7.45 -14.21 31.45
CA LYS A 166 6.03 -14.46 31.14
C LYS A 166 5.14 -14.44 32.37
N ASN A 167 5.65 -14.87 33.53
CA ASN A 167 4.90 -14.91 34.79
C ASN A 167 5.15 -13.69 35.70
N ASP A 168 6.02 -12.75 35.30
CA ASP A 168 6.24 -11.50 36.02
C ASP A 168 5.15 -10.46 35.68
N SER A 169 4.11 -10.44 36.50
CA SER A 169 3.00 -9.50 36.35
C SER A 169 3.40 -8.04 36.58
N ARG A 170 4.42 -7.77 37.41
CA ARG A 170 4.90 -6.40 37.66
C ARG A 170 5.63 -5.87 36.44
N ALA A 171 6.58 -6.64 35.90
CA ALA A 171 7.28 -6.28 34.68
C ALA A 171 6.33 -6.06 33.49
N LYS A 172 5.25 -6.86 33.42
CA LYS A 172 4.21 -6.68 32.39
C LYS A 172 3.42 -5.38 32.53
N ILE A 173 3.16 -4.94 33.76
CA ILE A 173 2.49 -3.66 34.01
C ILE A 173 3.44 -2.51 33.65
N ASP A 174 4.69 -2.56 34.10
CA ASP A 174 5.68 -1.49 33.90
C ASP A 174 6.09 -1.33 32.42
N PHE A 175 5.91 -2.36 31.60
CA PHE A 175 6.21 -2.35 30.17
C PHE A 175 5.12 -1.70 29.29
N ASN A 176 3.86 -1.66 29.76
CA ASN A 176 2.71 -1.12 29.00
C ASN A 176 2.44 0.34 29.36
#